data_AF-A0A662IVS2-F1
#
_entry.id   AF-A0A662IVS2-F1
#
_cell.length_a   1.000
_cell.length_b   1.000
_cell.length_c   1.000
_cell.angle_alpha   90.00
_cell.angle_beta   90.00
_cell.angle_gamma   90.00
#
_symmetry.space_group_name_H-M   'P 1'
#
loop_
_entity.id
_entity.type
_entity.pdbx_description
1 polymer ?
#
loop_
_entity_poly.entity_id
_entity_poly.type
_entity_poly.pdbx_seq_one_letter_code
_entity_poly.pdbx_strand_id
1 'polypeptide(L)' 'MHCATRAVTMENKLKSLRGIVDAQVNLASEVVVVLYDPEEASMKTLRDVGYDVYKEELLFIVKGL' A
#
# COMPACT_ATOMS: atom_id res chain seq x y z
N MET A 1 -13.45 -13.94 -4.66
CA MET A 1 -12.87 -13.06 -3.61
C MET A 1 -14.02 -12.51 -2.79
N HIS A 2 -13.95 -12.67 -1.48
CA HIS A 2 -15.13 -12.82 -0.60
C HIS A 2 -15.15 -11.69 0.44
N CYS A 3 -16.13 -10.79 0.32
CA CYS A 3 -16.56 -9.79 1.30
C CYS A 3 -15.58 -8.64 1.65
N ALA A 4 -16.15 -7.47 1.93
CA ALA A 4 -15.49 -6.26 2.43
C ALA A 4 -14.53 -6.53 3.61
N THR A 5 -14.82 -7.57 4.40
CA THR A 5 -13.99 -7.98 5.54
C THR A 5 -12.57 -8.39 5.14
N ARG A 6 -12.36 -8.99 3.95
CA ARG A 6 -11.02 -9.34 3.47
C ARG A 6 -10.21 -8.11 3.05
N ALA A 7 -10.86 -7.09 2.49
CA ALA A 7 -10.20 -5.82 2.19
C ALA A 7 -9.74 -5.12 3.46
N VAL A 8 -10.61 -4.99 4.46
CA VAL A 8 -10.24 -4.38 5.75
C VAL A 8 -9.10 -5.13 6.43
N THR A 9 -9.12 -6.47 6.37
CA THR A 9 -8.01 -7.28 6.90
C THR A 9 -6.70 -7.03 6.14
N MET A 10 -6.76 -6.87 4.81
CA MET A 10 -5.60 -6.53 3.99
C MET A 10 -5.06 -5.13 4.30
N GLU A 11 -5.92 -4.12 4.37
CA GLU A 11 -5.55 -2.75 4.73
C GLU A 11 -4.84 -2.72 6.09
N ASN A 12 -5.42 -3.37 7.10
CA ASN A 12 -4.83 -3.44 8.43
C ASN A 12 -3.48 -4.16 8.44
N LYS A 13 -3.34 -5.23 7.64
CA LYS A 13 -2.06 -5.95 7.53
C LYS A 13 -0.99 -5.08 6.87
N LEU A 14 -1.33 -4.34 5.81
CA LEU A 14 -0.39 -3.40 5.17
C LEU A 14 -0.02 -2.26 6.11
N LYS A 15 -1.00 -1.65 6.80
CA LYS A 15 -0.75 -0.61 7.81
C LYS A 15 0.10 -1.07 8.99
N SER A 16 0.15 -2.37 9.28
CA SER A 16 1.02 -2.93 10.31
C SER A 16 2.48 -3.09 9.88
N LEU A 17 2.77 -2.96 8.58
CA LEU A 17 4.14 -3.02 8.08
C LEU A 17 4.88 -1.73 8.41
N ARG A 18 6.13 -1.88 8.83
CA ARG A 18 7.02 -0.75 9.11
C ARG A 18 7.25 0.06 7.83
N GLY A 19 7.22 1.39 7.95
CA GLY A 19 7.32 2.30 6.82
C GLY A 19 6.04 2.48 6.00
N ILE A 20 4.91 1.80 6.30
CA ILE A 20 3.62 2.11 5.65
C ILE A 20 2.90 3.20 6.44
N VAL A 21 2.55 4.29 5.75
CA VAL A 21 1.83 5.45 6.30
C VAL A 21 0.32 5.25 6.15
N ASP A 22 -0.13 4.80 4.97
CA ASP A 22 -1.53 4.47 4.71
C ASP A 22 -1.66 3.37 3.66
N ALA A 23 -2.79 2.68 3.68
CA ALA A 23 -3.14 1.68 2.68
C ALA A 23 -4.66 1.67 2.47
N GLN A 24 -5.07 1.72 1.21
CA GLN A 24 -6.48 1.67 0.81
C GLN A 24 -6.68 0.61 -0.26
N VAL A 25 -7.67 -0.26 -0.05
CA VAL A 25 -8.01 -1.36 -0.95
C VAL A 25 -9.33 -1.03 -1.65
N ASN A 26 -9.26 -0.83 -2.96
CA ASN A 26 -10.44 -0.73 -3.80
C ASN A 26 -10.80 -2.12 -4.35
N LEU A 27 -11.79 -2.75 -3.73
CA LEU A 27 -12.30 -4.06 -4.16
C LEU A 27 -13.00 -4.02 -5.52
N ALA A 28 -13.60 -2.91 -5.90
CA ALA A 28 -14.33 -2.80 -7.16
C ALA A 28 -13.38 -2.85 -8.37
N SER A 29 -12.17 -2.30 -8.21
CA SER A 29 -11.13 -2.31 -9.23
C SER A 29 -10.01 -3.33 -8.98
N GLU A 30 -10.07 -4.08 -7.87
CA GLU A 30 -8.98 -4.96 -7.40
C GLU A 30 -7.61 -4.24 -7.28
N VAL A 31 -7.63 -2.96 -6.92
CA VAL A 31 -6.43 -2.13 -6.80
C VAL A 31 -6.17 -1.82 -5.33
N VAL A 32 -4.90 -1.87 -4.92
CA VAL A 32 -4.45 -1.40 -3.62
C VAL A 32 -3.52 -0.21 -3.81
N VAL A 33 -3.81 0.89 -3.12
CA VAL A 33 -2.95 2.07 -3.06
C VAL A 33 -2.27 2.08 -1.70
N VAL A 34 -0.94 2.13 -1.71
CA VAL A 34 -0.14 2.15 -0.48
C VAL A 34 0.69 3.43 -0.47
N LEU A 35 0.56 4.20 0.62
CA LEU A 35 1.44 5.30 0.94
C LEU A 35 2.49 4.80 1.92
N TYR A 36 3.75 4.91 1.57
CA TYR A 36 4.85 4.45 2.40
C TYR A 36 6.00 5.47 2.42
N ASP A 37 6.80 5.42 3.47
CA ASP A 37 8.04 6.14 3.60
C ASP A 37 9.14 5.37 2.86
N PRO A 38 9.73 5.93 1.78
CA PRO A 38 10.77 5.26 1.02
C PRO A 38 12.09 5.08 1.81
N GLU A 39 12.29 5.77 2.93
CA GLU A 39 13.45 5.53 3.81
C GLU A 39 13.27 4.29 4.69
N GLU A 40 12.02 3.90 5.00
CA GLU A 40 11.71 2.77 5.89
C GLU A 40 11.14 1.53 5.20
N ALA A 41 10.50 1.68 4.04
CA ALA A 41 9.88 0.60 3.28
C ALA A 41 10.30 0.63 1.81
N SER A 42 10.49 -0.55 1.23
CA SER A 42 10.81 -0.72 -0.18
C SER A 42 9.79 -1.63 -0.87
N MET A 43 9.69 -1.53 -2.19
CA MET A 43 8.83 -2.40 -3.01
C MET A 43 9.07 -3.90 -2.79
N LYS A 44 10.28 -4.27 -2.35
CA LYS A 44 10.63 -5.66 -2.05
C LYS A 44 9.80 -6.21 -0.88
N THR A 45 9.57 -5.39 0.14
CA THR A 45 8.75 -5.72 1.31
C THR A 45 7.30 -5.98 0.93
N LEU A 46 6.75 -5.22 -0.03
CA LEU A 46 5.39 -5.42 -0.53
C LEU A 46 5.25 -6.72 -1.34
N ARG A 47 6.25 -7.04 -2.17
CA ARG A 47 6.32 -8.30 -2.93
C ARG A 47 6.45 -9.52 -2.03
N ASP A 48 7.23 -9.44 -0.96
CA ASP A 48 7.40 -10.53 0.01
C ASP A 48 6.09 -10.88 0.75
N VAL A 49 5.15 -9.93 0.81
CA VAL A 49 3.82 -10.14 1.41
C VAL A 49 2.82 -10.75 0.39
N GLY A 50 3.26 -10.94 -0.86
CA GLY A 50 2.50 -11.61 -1.92
C GLY A 50 1.71 -10.67 -2.83
N TYR A 51 2.07 -9.38 -2.88
CA TYR A 51 1.42 -8.41 -3.76
C TYR A 51 2.33 -8.08 -4.95
N ASP A 52 1.76 -8.13 -6.16
CA ASP A 52 2.45 -7.64 -7.34
C ASP A 52 2.14 -6.15 -7.54
N VAL A 53 3.20 -5.35 -7.67
CA VAL A 53 3.09 -3.90 -7.80
C VAL A 53 3.09 -3.57 -9.29
N TYR A 54 1.91 -3.18 -9.81
CA TYR A 54 1.73 -2.89 -11.24
C TYR A 54 2.06 -1.44 -11.62
N LYS A 55 2.03 -0.50 -10.66
CA LYS A 55 2.28 0.92 -10.91
C LYS A 55 2.83 1.60 -9.65
N GLU A 56 3.89 2.38 -9.80
CA GLU A 56 4.48 3.21 -8.75
C GLU A 56 4.17 4.68 -9.09
N GLU A 57 3.44 5.37 -8.21
CA GLU A 57 3.22 6.82 -8.29
C GLU A 57 3.84 7.47 -7.05
N LEU A 58 4.96 8.15 -7.24
CA LEU A 58 5.67 8.86 -6.17
C LEU A 58 5.15 10.30 -6.10
N LEU A 59 4.48 10.63 -5.00
CA LEU A 59 4.00 11.98 -4.71
C LEU A 59 5.06 12.71 -3.89
N PHE A 60 5.87 13.52 -4.57
CA PHE A 60 6.85 14.38 -3.90
C PHE A 60 6.18 15.68 -3.46
N ILE A 61 6.02 15.86 -2.14
CA ILE A 61 5.67 17.17 -1.60
C ILE A 61 6.94 18.02 -1.58
N VAL A 62 7.11 18.84 -2.61
CA VAL A 62 8.21 19.82 -2.65
C VAL A 62 7.86 20.96 -1.70
N LYS A 63 8.44 20.96 -0.50
CA LYS A 63 8.37 22.12 0.41
C LYS A 63 9.17 23.28 -0.21
N GLY A 64 8.50 24.32 -0.66
CA GLY A 64 9.13 25.57 -1.10
C GLY A 64 8.70 26.13 -2.45
N LEU A 65 7.56 25.69 -3.01
CA LEU A 65 6.86 26.40 -4.08
C LEU A 65 5.64 27.16 -3.54
#